data_AF-A0A3D1TWM3-F1
#
_entry.id   AF-A0A3D1TWM3-F1
#
_cell.length_a   1.000
_cell.length_b   1.000
_cell.length_c   1.000
_cell.angle_alpha   90.00
_cell.angle_beta   90.00
_cell.angle_gamma   90.00
#
_symmetry.space_group_name_H-M   'P 1'
#
loop_
_entity.id
_entity.type
_entity.pdbx_description
1 polymer ?
#
loop_
_entity_poly.entity_id
_entity_poly.type
_entity_poly.pdbx_seq_one_letter_code
_entity_poly.pdbx_strand_id
1 'polypeptide(L)'
;NGNLTFADKCSVNGSAWVASSATLGSGLIAHDLTAGSVSPNPPGTHVGGTYTQGGSLPVVPQWTDLAYTPTDWLDSTGYPFEVKPLAGCALPNGTLGGTVLGKPVIMNALACTGGPTVTNNTTVKLTSDVVIFAQQFNWDVNSLVFQSATTAEHRVWFITPDYVADHTPSCQSTLASPNTQGNFTINNGFAIDAKISAFLYTPCAFDGKNGFTWHGQIYSGQYSYVENNPSFTFVPMGVAGADLGTGLSTSPIPYPKPGAVVSIRDLSGP
;
A
#
# COMPACT_ATOMS: atom_id res chain seq x y z
N ASN A 1 7.29 -11.14 11.38
CA ASN A 1 8.20 -12.15 10.81
C ASN A 1 7.53 -12.84 9.63
N GLY A 2 7.79 -12.37 8.41
CA GLY A 2 7.13 -12.85 7.20
C GLY A 2 7.87 -14.00 6.52
N ASN A 3 7.09 -14.92 5.92
CA ASN A 3 7.57 -15.93 4.99
C ASN A 3 7.21 -15.48 3.56
N LEU A 4 8.01 -15.90 2.57
CA LEU A 4 7.70 -15.79 1.15
C LEU A 4 7.43 -17.20 0.62
N THR A 5 6.31 -17.38 -0.06
CA THR A 5 5.97 -18.66 -0.71
C THR A 5 5.53 -18.41 -2.14
N PHE A 6 6.22 -19.01 -3.09
CA PHE A 6 5.75 -19.13 -4.46
C PHE A 6 4.97 -20.44 -4.59
N ALA A 7 3.66 -20.33 -4.78
CA ALA A 7 2.78 -21.48 -4.95
C ALA A 7 2.91 -22.13 -6.35
N ASP A 8 3.29 -21.35 -7.36
CA ASP A 8 3.51 -21.79 -8.74
C ASP A 8 4.59 -20.91 -9.41
N LYS A 9 4.54 -20.71 -10.73
CA LYS A 9 5.45 -19.88 -11.55
C LYS A 9 5.31 -18.38 -11.25
N CYS A 10 5.71 -17.96 -10.06
CA CYS A 10 5.86 -16.56 -9.70
C CYS A 10 7.29 -16.10 -10.00
N SER A 11 7.45 -14.92 -10.60
CA SER A 11 8.77 -14.32 -10.84
C SER A 11 8.87 -12.95 -10.18
N VAL A 12 9.86 -12.77 -9.31
CA VAL A 12 10.27 -11.46 -8.82
C VAL A 12 11.39 -10.96 -9.73
N ASN A 13 11.11 -9.90 -10.49
CA ASN A 13 12.09 -9.30 -11.41
C ASN A 13 13.18 -8.48 -10.67
N GLY A 14 13.05 -8.31 -9.34
CA GLY A 14 13.99 -7.61 -8.48
C GLY A 14 14.72 -8.55 -7.51
N SER A 15 15.26 -7.96 -6.44
CA SER A 15 15.74 -8.69 -5.26
C SER A 15 14.62 -8.87 -4.23
N ALA A 16 14.75 -9.85 -3.34
CA ALA A 16 13.81 -10.10 -2.25
C ALA A 16 14.51 -10.25 -0.88
N TRP A 17 13.86 -9.74 0.16
CA TRP A 17 14.28 -9.90 1.56
C TRP A 17 13.15 -10.53 2.35
N VAL A 18 13.44 -11.62 3.06
CA VAL A 18 12.45 -12.43 3.76
C VAL A 18 12.93 -12.70 5.17
N ALA A 19 12.16 -12.33 6.18
CA ALA A 19 12.63 -12.40 7.55
C ALA A 19 12.83 -13.84 8.05
N SER A 20 11.96 -14.74 7.61
CA SER A 20 11.96 -16.14 8.03
C SER A 20 12.32 -17.05 6.85
N SER A 21 11.37 -17.69 6.19
CA SER A 21 11.66 -18.66 5.13
C SER A 21 11.16 -18.22 3.75
N ALA A 22 11.95 -18.51 2.72
CA ALA A 22 11.57 -18.37 1.32
C ALA A 22 11.36 -19.76 0.68
N THR A 23 10.13 -20.09 0.32
CA THR A 23 9.80 -21.33 -0.41
C THR A 23 9.58 -20.98 -1.88
N LEU A 24 10.56 -21.30 -2.73
CA LEU A 24 10.61 -20.81 -4.11
C LEU A 24 9.83 -21.70 -5.09
N GLY A 25 9.55 -22.97 -4.77
CA GLY A 25 8.75 -23.85 -5.62
C GLY A 25 9.27 -23.88 -7.07
N SER A 26 8.44 -23.51 -8.03
CA SER A 26 8.79 -23.33 -9.47
C SER A 26 9.08 -21.87 -9.85
N GLY A 27 9.04 -20.95 -8.89
CA GLY A 27 9.27 -19.53 -9.09
C GLY A 27 10.73 -19.12 -9.15
N LEU A 28 10.96 -17.85 -9.45
CA LEU A 28 12.27 -17.24 -9.72
C LEU A 28 12.39 -15.87 -9.05
N ILE A 29 13.55 -15.59 -8.49
CA ILE A 29 14.00 -14.24 -8.13
C ILE A 29 15.14 -13.89 -9.08
N ALA A 30 14.98 -12.87 -9.91
CA ALA A 30 15.93 -12.54 -10.97
C ALA A 30 17.28 -12.06 -10.41
N HIS A 31 17.27 -11.40 -9.25
CA HIS A 31 18.47 -10.87 -8.59
C HIS A 31 18.73 -11.57 -7.24
N ASP A 32 18.99 -10.82 -6.17
CA ASP A 32 19.44 -11.36 -4.89
C ASP A 32 18.28 -11.81 -3.99
N LEU A 33 18.52 -12.82 -3.17
CA LEU A 33 17.63 -13.25 -2.10
C LEU A 33 18.36 -13.19 -0.76
N THR A 34 17.80 -12.46 0.21
CA THR A 34 18.20 -12.59 1.62
C THR A 34 17.07 -13.24 2.40
N ALA A 35 17.31 -14.38 3.04
CA ALA A 35 16.30 -15.07 3.85
C ALA A 35 16.91 -15.77 5.08
N GLY A 36 16.12 -15.99 6.13
CA GLY A 36 16.54 -16.84 7.26
C GLY A 36 16.75 -18.30 6.85
N SER A 37 15.92 -18.79 5.93
CA SER A 37 16.10 -20.07 5.24
C SER A 37 15.47 -20.02 3.84
N VAL A 38 15.88 -20.95 2.96
CA VAL A 38 15.33 -21.10 1.61
C VAL A 38 15.00 -22.56 1.31
N SER A 39 13.98 -22.80 0.49
CA SER A 39 13.63 -24.11 -0.05
C SER A 39 13.33 -23.98 -1.55
N PRO A 40 14.03 -24.71 -2.44
CA PRO A 40 15.11 -25.66 -2.14
C PRO A 40 16.39 -24.98 -1.61
N ASN A 41 17.22 -25.74 -0.88
CA ASN A 41 18.53 -25.30 -0.39
C ASN A 41 19.63 -26.26 -0.89
N PRO A 42 20.59 -25.82 -1.72
CA PRO A 42 20.75 -24.45 -2.24
C PRO A 42 19.63 -24.05 -3.21
N PRO A 43 19.35 -22.75 -3.38
CA PRO A 43 18.27 -22.27 -4.25
C PRO A 43 18.54 -22.50 -5.74
N GLY A 44 19.77 -22.79 -6.15
CA GLY A 44 20.10 -23.12 -7.54
C GLY A 44 19.65 -22.03 -8.51
N THR A 45 18.98 -22.43 -9.59
CA THR A 45 18.47 -21.52 -10.63
C THR A 45 17.23 -20.72 -10.23
N HIS A 46 16.71 -20.89 -9.01
CA HIS A 46 15.57 -20.12 -8.52
C HIS A 46 15.95 -18.71 -8.05
N VAL A 47 17.26 -18.44 -7.91
CA VAL A 47 17.81 -17.11 -7.59
C VAL A 47 18.89 -16.80 -8.63
N GLY A 48 18.70 -15.74 -9.41
CA GLY A 48 19.63 -15.35 -10.47
C GLY A 48 20.89 -14.65 -9.94
N GLY A 49 20.79 -14.03 -8.77
CA GLY A 49 21.90 -13.39 -8.04
C GLY A 49 22.39 -14.22 -6.85
N THR A 50 22.71 -13.52 -5.76
CA THR A 50 23.27 -14.13 -4.55
C THR A 50 22.19 -14.49 -3.53
N TYR A 51 22.26 -15.70 -2.99
CA TYR A 51 21.51 -16.06 -1.78
C TYR A 51 22.33 -15.79 -0.52
N THR A 52 21.81 -14.94 0.37
CA THR A 52 22.39 -14.66 1.69
C THR A 52 21.50 -15.21 2.79
N GLN A 53 22.02 -16.19 3.55
CA GLN A 53 21.32 -16.72 4.71
C GLN A 53 21.50 -15.81 5.94
N GLY A 54 20.41 -15.42 6.59
CA GLY A 54 20.45 -14.69 7.86
C GLY A 54 21.07 -13.28 7.79
N GLY A 55 21.01 -12.63 6.62
CA GLY A 55 21.52 -11.28 6.43
C GLY A 55 20.70 -10.20 7.15
N SER A 56 21.25 -8.99 7.24
CA SER A 56 20.53 -7.83 7.80
C SER A 56 19.31 -7.50 6.92
N LEU A 57 18.13 -7.66 7.48
CA LEU A 57 16.89 -7.30 6.81
C LEU A 57 16.70 -5.79 6.83
N PRO A 58 16.05 -5.20 5.80
CA PRO A 58 15.53 -3.86 5.91
C PRO A 58 14.66 -3.72 7.17
N VAL A 59 14.87 -2.67 7.94
CA VAL A 59 14.07 -2.41 9.14
C VAL A 59 12.64 -2.13 8.70
N VAL A 60 11.73 -3.04 9.03
CA VAL A 60 10.30 -2.79 8.90
C VAL A 60 9.88 -1.96 10.10
N PRO A 61 9.19 -0.83 9.90
CA PRO A 61 8.71 0.01 11.00
C PRO A 61 7.78 -0.79 11.91
N GLN A 62 7.75 -0.42 13.20
CA GLN A 62 6.73 -0.94 14.09
C GLN A 62 5.34 -0.46 13.63
N TRP A 63 4.34 -1.28 13.89
CA TRP A 63 2.95 -0.92 13.59
C TRP A 63 2.54 0.32 14.40
N THR A 64 1.71 1.17 13.82
CA THR A 64 1.16 2.35 14.50
C THR A 64 -0.36 2.33 14.41
N ASP A 65 -1.05 2.57 15.52
CA ASP A 65 -2.51 2.56 15.53
C ASP A 65 -3.04 3.83 14.85
N LEU A 66 -3.31 3.72 13.55
CA LEU A 66 -3.70 4.87 12.74
C LEU A 66 -5.23 5.04 12.77
N ALA A 67 -5.70 6.02 13.55
CA ALA A 67 -7.11 6.39 13.60
C ALA A 67 -7.52 7.36 12.47
N TYR A 68 -8.82 7.62 12.35
CA TYR A 68 -9.32 8.72 11.51
C TYR A 68 -9.10 10.08 12.22
N THR A 69 -7.96 10.70 11.93
CA THR A 69 -7.57 12.00 12.50
C THR A 69 -7.31 13.01 11.39
N PRO A 70 -8.35 13.66 10.82
CA PRO A 70 -8.20 14.59 9.69
C PRO A 70 -7.23 15.74 9.93
N THR A 71 -7.09 16.17 11.19
CA THR A 71 -6.21 17.29 11.58
C THR A 71 -4.72 17.00 11.36
N ASP A 72 -4.33 15.74 11.23
CA ASP A 72 -2.94 15.36 10.99
C ASP A 72 -2.53 15.58 9.53
N TRP A 73 -3.50 15.67 8.62
CA TRP A 73 -3.29 15.82 7.19
C TRP A 73 -3.20 17.29 6.80
N LEU A 74 -1.96 17.77 6.73
CA LEU A 74 -1.62 19.13 6.33
C LEU A 74 -0.91 19.13 4.98
N ASP A 75 -1.20 20.13 4.15
CA ASP A 75 -0.45 20.41 2.94
C ASP A 75 0.94 21.00 3.26
N SER A 76 1.78 21.15 2.23
CA SER A 76 3.15 21.68 2.36
C SER A 76 3.25 23.07 2.99
N THR A 77 2.14 23.80 3.08
CA THR A 77 2.06 25.13 3.69
C THR A 77 1.50 25.11 5.11
N GLY A 78 1.13 23.92 5.62
CA GLY A 78 0.56 23.71 6.94
C GLY A 78 -0.95 23.86 7.01
N TYR A 79 -1.65 24.01 5.88
CA TYR A 79 -3.12 24.07 5.88
C TYR A 79 -3.74 22.67 5.84
N PRO A 80 -4.87 22.45 6.53
CA PRO A 80 -5.52 21.15 6.55
C PRO A 80 -6.08 20.77 5.18
N PHE A 81 -6.01 19.47 4.88
CA PHE A 81 -6.71 18.88 3.74
C PHE A 81 -8.22 19.16 3.85
N GLU A 82 -8.88 19.34 2.71
CA GLU A 82 -10.33 19.46 2.69
C GLU A 82 -10.98 18.13 3.02
N VAL A 83 -11.92 18.08 3.97
CA VAL A 83 -12.63 16.84 4.31
C VAL A 83 -13.95 16.77 3.54
N LYS A 84 -14.15 15.71 2.77
CA LYS A 84 -15.40 15.43 2.05
C LYS A 84 -15.96 14.05 2.42
N PRO A 85 -17.22 13.94 2.90
CA PRO A 85 -17.86 12.65 3.00
C PRO A 85 -18.09 12.05 1.60
N LEU A 86 -17.86 10.75 1.44
CA LEU A 86 -18.14 10.06 0.18
C LEU A 86 -19.64 9.74 0.08
N ALA A 87 -20.41 10.69 -0.43
CA ALA A 87 -21.85 10.52 -0.62
C ALA A 87 -22.15 9.37 -1.61
N GLY A 88 -23.11 8.51 -1.26
CA GLY A 88 -23.51 7.37 -2.09
C GLY A 88 -22.44 6.27 -2.22
N CYS A 89 -21.32 6.38 -1.52
CA CYS A 89 -20.23 5.41 -1.52
C CYS A 89 -19.63 5.13 -2.90
N ALA A 90 -19.75 6.05 -3.85
CA ALA A 90 -19.24 5.87 -5.21
C ALA A 90 -18.12 6.87 -5.49
N LEU A 91 -16.94 6.38 -5.89
CA LEU A 91 -15.88 7.23 -6.44
C LEU A 91 -16.25 7.70 -7.85
N PRO A 92 -15.80 8.89 -8.27
CA PRO A 92 -16.15 9.43 -9.57
C PRO A 92 -15.42 8.69 -10.70
N ASN A 93 -16.11 8.50 -11.83
CA ASN A 93 -15.45 8.26 -13.11
C ASN A 93 -15.12 9.60 -13.76
N GLY A 94 -13.94 10.13 -13.46
CA GLY A 94 -13.58 11.52 -13.74
C GLY A 94 -12.66 12.07 -12.66
N THR A 95 -12.79 13.36 -12.36
CA THR A 95 -11.87 14.06 -11.45
C THR A 95 -12.16 13.79 -9.99
N LEU A 96 -11.11 13.63 -9.18
CA LEU A 96 -11.16 13.58 -7.73
C LEU A 96 -10.16 14.58 -7.14
N GLY A 97 -10.61 15.38 -6.16
CA GLY A 97 -9.79 16.40 -5.50
C GLY A 97 -10.61 17.39 -4.66
N GLY A 98 -9.91 18.39 -4.14
CA GLY A 98 -10.52 19.50 -3.40
C GLY A 98 -11.50 20.33 -4.24
N THR A 99 -12.31 21.15 -3.58
CA THR A 99 -13.25 22.08 -4.23
C THR A 99 -12.52 23.20 -4.95
N VAL A 100 -11.34 23.57 -4.43
CA VAL A 100 -10.38 24.44 -5.13
C VAL A 100 -9.37 23.56 -5.84
N LEU A 101 -9.08 23.87 -7.11
CA LEU A 101 -8.12 23.12 -7.92
C LEU A 101 -6.76 23.04 -7.20
N GLY A 102 -6.19 21.84 -7.13
CA GLY A 102 -4.91 21.59 -6.47
C GLY A 102 -4.98 21.46 -4.95
N LYS A 103 -6.12 21.76 -4.30
CA LYS A 103 -6.27 21.60 -2.85
C LYS A 103 -6.38 20.11 -2.49
N PRO A 104 -5.48 19.57 -1.64
CA PRO A 104 -5.58 18.19 -1.19
C PRO A 104 -6.88 17.88 -0.44
N VAL A 105 -7.33 16.63 -0.51
CA VAL A 105 -8.64 16.22 0.03
C VAL A 105 -8.55 14.89 0.78
N ILE A 106 -9.34 14.79 1.84
CA ILE A 106 -9.69 13.55 2.52
C ILE A 106 -11.10 13.15 2.10
N MET A 107 -11.21 12.02 1.43
CA MET A 107 -12.47 11.32 1.15
C MET A 107 -12.79 10.39 2.32
N ASN A 108 -13.76 10.79 3.14
CA ASN A 108 -14.24 9.99 4.25
C ASN A 108 -15.34 9.03 3.78
N ALA A 109 -14.97 7.77 3.56
CA ALA A 109 -15.87 6.67 3.21
C ALA A 109 -16.09 5.70 4.38
N LEU A 110 -15.82 6.09 5.63
CA LEU A 110 -16.00 5.22 6.81
C LEU A 110 -17.47 4.84 7.06
N ALA A 111 -18.41 5.66 6.57
CA ALA A 111 -19.84 5.35 6.59
C ALA A 111 -20.25 4.31 5.53
N CYS A 112 -19.36 3.97 4.60
CA CYS A 112 -19.60 2.97 3.56
C CYS A 112 -19.24 1.59 4.10
N THR A 113 -20.24 0.85 4.59
CA THR A 113 -20.06 -0.47 5.20
C THR A 113 -19.35 -1.47 4.27
N GLY A 114 -19.64 -1.42 2.96
CA GLY A 114 -18.97 -2.21 1.93
C GLY A 114 -17.66 -1.62 1.38
N GLY A 115 -17.21 -0.48 1.91
CA GLY A 115 -16.17 0.34 1.30
C GLY A 115 -16.69 1.22 0.14
N PRO A 116 -15.82 2.07 -0.43
CA PRO A 116 -16.11 2.81 -1.65
C PRO A 116 -16.30 1.85 -2.84
N THR A 117 -17.16 2.26 -3.76
CA THR A 117 -17.51 1.53 -4.98
C THR A 117 -17.13 2.34 -6.21
N VAL A 118 -17.01 1.66 -7.34
CA VAL A 118 -16.79 2.24 -8.67
C VAL A 118 -17.62 1.49 -9.70
N THR A 119 -17.92 2.13 -10.82
CA THR A 119 -18.51 1.46 -11.97
C THR A 119 -17.46 0.69 -12.78
N ASN A 120 -17.86 -0.21 -13.66
CA ASN A 120 -16.92 -0.87 -14.57
C ASN A 120 -16.20 0.13 -15.48
N ASN A 121 -14.91 -0.13 -15.74
CA ASN A 121 -14.05 0.68 -16.60
C ASN A 121 -13.95 2.14 -16.14
N THR A 122 -13.67 2.33 -14.86
CA THR A 122 -13.58 3.64 -14.22
C THR A 122 -12.16 4.18 -14.26
N THR A 123 -12.02 5.46 -14.60
CA THR A 123 -10.76 6.20 -14.44
C THR A 123 -10.96 7.34 -13.44
N VAL A 124 -10.26 7.27 -12.32
CA VAL A 124 -10.19 8.32 -11.30
C VAL A 124 -8.98 9.20 -11.59
N LYS A 125 -9.23 10.46 -11.93
CA LYS A 125 -8.21 11.46 -12.29
C LYS A 125 -7.95 12.38 -11.11
N LEU A 126 -6.80 12.23 -10.44
CA LEU A 126 -6.43 13.05 -9.30
C LEU A 126 -6.05 14.46 -9.77
N THR A 127 -6.67 15.46 -9.16
CA THR A 127 -6.35 16.90 -9.39
C THR A 127 -5.48 17.48 -8.29
N SER A 128 -5.26 16.70 -7.22
CA SER A 128 -4.49 17.01 -6.02
C SER A 128 -4.13 15.70 -5.34
N ASP A 129 -3.39 15.78 -4.24
CA ASP A 129 -3.21 14.67 -3.31
C ASP A 129 -4.56 14.27 -2.68
N VAL A 130 -4.79 12.95 -2.50
CA VAL A 130 -6.05 12.39 -2.01
C VAL A 130 -5.83 11.33 -0.95
N VAL A 131 -6.52 11.43 0.18
CA VAL A 131 -6.59 10.39 1.21
C VAL A 131 -7.98 9.79 1.19
N ILE A 132 -8.10 8.48 1.18
CA ILE A 132 -9.38 7.78 1.22
C ILE A 132 -9.39 6.92 2.48
N PHE A 133 -10.25 7.27 3.43
CA PHE A 133 -10.50 6.46 4.62
C PHE A 133 -11.72 5.58 4.40
N ALA A 134 -11.60 4.27 4.58
CA ALA A 134 -12.70 3.32 4.44
C ALA A 134 -12.53 2.11 5.36
N GLN A 135 -13.63 1.42 5.66
CA GLN A 135 -13.58 0.18 6.45
C GLN A 135 -12.93 -0.99 5.69
N GLN A 136 -13.01 -0.94 4.35
CA GLN A 136 -12.47 -1.91 3.44
C GLN A 136 -12.43 -1.32 2.03
N PHE A 137 -11.75 -1.99 1.11
CA PHE A 137 -11.73 -1.63 -0.30
C PHE A 137 -11.93 -2.89 -1.13
N ASN A 138 -13.08 -3.02 -1.78
CA ASN A 138 -13.40 -4.20 -2.58
C ASN A 138 -13.62 -3.81 -4.04
N TRP A 139 -12.57 -3.96 -4.84
CA TRP A 139 -12.57 -3.58 -6.25
C TRP A 139 -12.95 -4.78 -7.12
N ASP A 140 -14.26 -5.02 -7.20
CA ASP A 140 -14.85 -6.02 -8.08
C ASP A 140 -15.36 -5.38 -9.39
N VAL A 141 -14.43 -4.87 -10.19
CA VAL A 141 -14.72 -4.25 -11.50
C VAL A 141 -13.70 -4.66 -12.54
N ASN A 142 -14.11 -4.68 -13.80
CA ASN A 142 -13.23 -5.10 -14.91
C ASN A 142 -11.95 -4.25 -15.03
N SER A 143 -12.06 -2.95 -14.77
CA SER A 143 -10.94 -2.02 -14.81
C SER A 143 -11.20 -0.80 -13.91
N LEU A 144 -10.23 -0.48 -13.05
CA LEU A 144 -10.12 0.76 -12.27
C LEU A 144 -8.72 1.35 -12.44
N VAL A 145 -8.62 2.60 -12.86
CA VAL A 145 -7.34 3.29 -13.02
C VAL A 145 -7.33 4.56 -12.17
N PHE A 146 -6.29 4.74 -11.36
CA PHE A 146 -5.95 6.02 -10.75
C PHE A 146 -4.83 6.66 -11.56
N GLN A 147 -5.06 7.87 -12.04
CA GLN A 147 -4.08 8.63 -12.83
C GLN A 147 -4.10 10.11 -12.46
N SER A 148 -3.08 10.85 -12.88
CA SER A 148 -3.13 12.30 -12.78
C SER A 148 -4.15 12.88 -13.78
N ALA A 149 -4.84 13.95 -13.38
CA ALA A 149 -5.66 14.76 -14.29
C ALA A 149 -4.80 15.64 -15.21
N THR A 150 -3.52 15.81 -14.86
CA THR A 150 -2.55 16.65 -15.59
C THR A 150 -1.23 15.89 -15.76
N THR A 151 -0.12 16.58 -16.02
CA THR A 151 1.23 16.01 -16.00
C THR A 151 1.88 16.04 -14.61
N ALA A 152 1.22 16.65 -13.62
CA ALA A 152 1.72 16.74 -12.25
C ALA A 152 1.67 15.38 -11.56
N GLU A 153 2.58 15.18 -10.61
CA GLU A 153 2.61 14.01 -9.76
C GLU A 153 1.66 14.22 -8.58
N HIS A 154 0.90 13.18 -8.23
CA HIS A 154 -0.01 13.20 -7.09
C HIS A 154 0.14 11.94 -6.25
N ARG A 155 -0.37 12.01 -5.03
CA ARG A 155 -0.34 10.90 -4.08
C ARG A 155 -1.76 10.47 -3.74
N VAL A 156 -1.94 9.17 -3.58
CA VAL A 156 -3.17 8.60 -3.03
C VAL A 156 -2.87 7.72 -1.84
N TRP A 157 -3.59 7.91 -0.74
CA TRP A 157 -3.54 7.04 0.42
C TRP A 157 -4.86 6.29 0.54
N PHE A 158 -4.80 4.97 0.61
CA PHE A 158 -5.92 4.10 0.96
C PHE A 158 -5.70 3.66 2.40
N ILE A 159 -6.61 4.07 3.28
CA ILE A 159 -6.44 3.88 4.72
C ILE A 159 -7.65 3.18 5.30
N THR A 160 -7.40 2.00 5.85
CA THR A 160 -8.30 1.36 6.81
C THR A 160 -7.77 1.66 8.20
N PRO A 161 -8.50 2.41 9.05
CA PRO A 161 -8.02 2.72 10.39
C PRO A 161 -7.70 1.48 11.21
N ASP A 162 -6.84 1.57 12.22
CA ASP A 162 -6.81 0.56 13.29
C ASP A 162 -7.65 1.08 14.46
N TYR A 163 -8.63 0.29 14.90
CA TYR A 163 -9.53 0.68 15.99
C TYR A 163 -9.09 0.15 17.34
N VAL A 164 -8.05 -0.69 17.38
CA VAL A 164 -7.53 -1.24 18.63
C VAL A 164 -6.19 -0.58 18.91
N ALA A 165 -6.10 0.13 20.02
CA ALA A 165 -4.89 0.82 20.43
C ALA A 165 -3.92 -0.16 21.12
N ASP A 166 -3.35 -1.10 20.37
CA ASP A 166 -2.47 -2.15 20.88
C ASP A 166 -1.08 -2.20 20.20
N HIS A 167 -0.79 -1.28 19.28
CA HIS A 167 0.43 -1.24 18.46
C HIS A 167 0.66 -2.53 17.67
N THR A 168 -0.41 -3.22 17.33
CA THR A 168 -0.41 -4.40 16.47
C THR A 168 -1.51 -4.29 15.42
N PRO A 169 -1.34 -4.90 14.24
CA PRO A 169 -2.38 -4.84 13.22
C PRO A 169 -3.64 -5.61 13.64
N SER A 170 -4.66 -4.88 14.07
CA SER A 170 -5.88 -5.45 14.66
C SER A 170 -7.09 -5.31 13.71
N CYS A 171 -7.21 -6.23 12.75
CA CYS A 171 -8.32 -6.25 11.80
C CYS A 171 -9.63 -6.74 12.45
N GLN A 172 -10.61 -5.84 12.60
CA GLN A 172 -11.91 -6.16 13.18
C GLN A 172 -12.90 -6.70 12.13
N SER A 173 -12.66 -7.91 11.62
CA SER A 173 -13.44 -8.50 10.52
C SER A 173 -14.76 -9.17 10.92
N THR A 174 -15.16 -9.13 12.19
CA THR A 174 -16.38 -9.79 12.66
C THR A 174 -17.60 -8.87 12.49
N LEU A 175 -18.64 -9.40 11.85
CA LEU A 175 -19.91 -8.70 11.53
C LEU A 175 -20.67 -8.13 12.75
N ALA A 176 -20.23 -8.45 13.97
CA ALA A 176 -20.82 -7.93 15.20
C ALA A 176 -20.29 -6.54 15.60
N SER A 177 -19.23 -6.03 14.94
CA SER A 177 -18.70 -4.68 15.19
C SER A 177 -19.40 -3.65 14.29
N PRO A 178 -19.82 -2.48 14.81
CA PRO A 178 -20.34 -1.38 14.00
C PRO A 178 -19.30 -0.86 12.98
N ASN A 179 -18.02 -1.20 13.17
CA ASN A 179 -16.91 -0.91 12.29
C ASN A 179 -16.30 -2.21 11.73
N THR A 180 -17.13 -3.04 11.08
CA THR A 180 -16.61 -4.27 10.45
C THR A 180 -15.60 -3.90 9.36
N GLN A 181 -14.37 -4.35 9.54
CA GLN A 181 -13.27 -4.09 8.62
C GLN A 181 -13.08 -5.24 7.64
N GLY A 182 -12.50 -4.93 6.49
CA GLY A 182 -12.25 -5.90 5.44
C GLY A 182 -10.95 -5.63 4.71
N ASN A 183 -10.63 -6.55 3.81
CA ASN A 183 -9.40 -6.50 3.04
C ASN A 183 -9.39 -5.35 2.03
N PHE A 184 -8.19 -5.05 1.53
CA PHE A 184 -8.03 -4.38 0.25
C PHE A 184 -7.99 -5.45 -0.84
N THR A 185 -9.09 -5.62 -1.56
CA THR A 185 -9.26 -6.65 -2.58
C THR A 185 -9.28 -6.03 -3.98
N ILE A 186 -8.47 -6.60 -4.88
CA ILE A 186 -8.51 -6.35 -6.32
C ILE A 186 -8.86 -7.68 -6.99
N ASN A 187 -10.02 -7.78 -7.62
CA ASN A 187 -10.43 -9.02 -8.29
C ASN A 187 -10.04 -9.07 -9.77
N ASN A 188 -9.85 -7.92 -10.43
CA ASN A 188 -9.66 -7.78 -11.87
C ASN A 188 -8.74 -6.59 -12.16
N GLY A 189 -8.87 -5.91 -13.30
CA GLY A 189 -7.98 -4.82 -13.70
C GLY A 189 -7.97 -3.67 -12.69
N PHE A 190 -6.79 -3.38 -12.14
CA PHE A 190 -6.54 -2.22 -11.30
C PHE A 190 -5.17 -1.64 -11.66
N ALA A 191 -5.07 -0.32 -11.81
CA ALA A 191 -3.80 0.32 -12.10
C ALA A 191 -3.64 1.63 -11.33
N ILE A 192 -2.47 1.80 -10.73
CA ILE A 192 -1.92 3.09 -10.33
C ILE A 192 -0.97 3.52 -11.43
N ASP A 193 -1.31 4.60 -12.15
CA ASP A 193 -0.45 5.17 -13.18
C ASP A 193 0.88 5.68 -12.59
N ALA A 194 1.94 5.72 -13.41
CA ALA A 194 3.28 6.10 -12.98
C ALA A 194 3.38 7.53 -12.41
N LYS A 195 2.43 8.43 -12.73
CA LYS A 195 2.37 9.78 -12.13
C LYS A 195 1.65 9.83 -10.78
N ILE A 196 1.16 8.69 -10.30
CA ILE A 196 0.52 8.56 -8.99
C ILE A 196 1.37 7.66 -8.11
N SER A 197 1.69 8.12 -6.90
CA SER A 197 2.25 7.24 -5.86
C SER A 197 1.13 6.83 -4.92
N ALA A 198 0.90 5.52 -4.76
CA ALA A 198 -0.14 4.98 -3.89
C ALA A 198 0.41 4.39 -2.59
N PHE A 199 -0.25 4.69 -1.47
CA PHE A 199 0.03 4.04 -0.20
C PHE A 199 -1.20 3.31 0.30
N LEU A 200 -1.05 2.02 0.64
CA LEU A 200 -2.07 1.27 1.36
C LEU A 200 -1.63 1.09 2.80
N TYR A 201 -2.45 1.55 3.75
CA TYR A 201 -2.34 1.25 5.17
C TYR A 201 -3.58 0.49 5.62
N THR A 202 -3.44 -0.76 6.06
CA THR A 202 -4.60 -1.54 6.54
C THR A 202 -4.19 -2.58 7.58
N PRO A 203 -4.89 -2.69 8.73
CA PRO A 203 -4.66 -3.78 9.66
C PRO A 203 -5.09 -5.15 9.10
N CYS A 204 -5.86 -5.16 7.99
CA CYS A 204 -6.36 -6.34 7.31
C CYS A 204 -5.40 -6.83 6.21
N ALA A 205 -5.85 -7.73 5.33
CA ALA A 205 -5.02 -8.26 4.25
C ALA A 205 -5.12 -7.40 2.98
N PHE A 206 -4.07 -7.47 2.16
CA PHE A 206 -4.12 -7.13 0.74
C PHE A 206 -4.34 -8.42 -0.08
N ASP A 207 -5.36 -8.45 -0.93
CA ASP A 207 -5.68 -9.58 -1.81
C ASP A 207 -5.78 -9.09 -3.25
N GLY A 208 -4.70 -9.20 -4.00
CA GLY A 208 -4.61 -8.72 -5.37
C GLY A 208 -4.59 -9.84 -6.41
N LYS A 209 -5.54 -9.81 -7.35
CA LYS A 209 -5.69 -10.84 -8.39
C LYS A 209 -5.78 -10.21 -9.78
N ASN A 210 -5.52 -11.04 -10.79
CA ASN A 210 -5.84 -10.79 -12.21
C ASN A 210 -5.26 -9.50 -12.81
N GLY A 211 -3.93 -9.38 -12.77
CA GLY A 211 -3.20 -8.43 -13.64
C GLY A 211 -3.35 -6.97 -13.24
N PHE A 212 -3.06 -6.64 -11.97
CA PHE A 212 -3.01 -5.26 -11.51
C PHE A 212 -1.61 -4.66 -11.56
N THR A 213 -1.54 -3.33 -11.63
CA THR A 213 -0.30 -2.56 -11.55
C THR A 213 -0.35 -1.63 -10.34
N TRP A 214 0.62 -1.78 -9.44
CA TRP A 214 0.77 -0.94 -8.25
C TRP A 214 2.07 -0.15 -8.31
N HIS A 215 1.97 1.17 -8.19
CA HIS A 215 3.11 2.08 -8.11
C HIS A 215 3.06 2.79 -6.75
N GLY A 216 3.88 2.35 -5.80
CA GLY A 216 3.69 2.75 -4.41
C GLY A 216 4.17 1.76 -3.37
N GLN A 217 3.62 1.88 -2.17
CA GLN A 217 3.94 1.05 -1.01
C GLN A 217 2.66 0.47 -0.39
N ILE A 218 2.73 -0.80 0.03
CA ILE A 218 1.66 -1.48 0.76
C ILE A 218 2.18 -1.81 2.15
N TYR A 219 1.38 -1.48 3.16
CA TYR A 219 1.64 -1.82 4.55
C TYR A 219 0.37 -2.42 5.15
N SER A 220 0.37 -3.76 5.23
CA SER A 220 -0.78 -4.58 5.59
C SER A 220 -0.49 -5.43 6.82
N GLY A 221 -1.51 -5.63 7.64
CA GLY A 221 -1.41 -6.33 8.91
C GLY A 221 -1.58 -7.85 8.85
N GLN A 222 -2.43 -8.34 7.94
CA GLN A 222 -2.71 -9.77 7.80
C GLN A 222 -2.00 -10.39 6.59
N TYR A 223 -2.05 -11.73 6.51
CA TYR A 223 -1.53 -12.48 5.36
C TYR A 223 -2.12 -11.97 4.06
N SER A 224 -1.24 -11.55 3.15
CA SER A 224 -1.61 -10.94 1.88
C SER A 224 -1.29 -11.88 0.72
N TYR A 225 -2.14 -11.84 -0.30
CA TYR A 225 -2.07 -12.71 -1.46
C TYR A 225 -1.92 -11.89 -2.73
N VAL A 226 -1.10 -12.41 -3.65
CA VAL A 226 -0.96 -11.82 -4.96
C VAL A 226 -0.91 -12.89 -6.04
N GLU A 227 -1.81 -12.81 -7.02
CA GLU A 227 -2.04 -13.85 -8.00
C GLU A 227 -2.22 -13.28 -9.43
N ASN A 228 -1.93 -14.12 -10.43
CA ASN A 228 -2.19 -13.86 -11.85
C ASN A 228 -1.55 -12.57 -12.40
N ASN A 229 -0.22 -12.53 -12.42
CA ASN A 229 0.61 -11.51 -13.09
C ASN A 229 0.49 -10.06 -12.57
N PRO A 230 0.68 -9.82 -11.26
CA PRO A 230 0.78 -8.46 -10.74
C PRO A 230 2.07 -7.77 -11.20
N SER A 231 2.05 -6.43 -11.28
CA SER A 231 3.25 -5.61 -11.41
C SER A 231 3.34 -4.63 -10.25
N PHE A 232 4.51 -4.56 -9.62
CA PHE A 232 4.78 -3.64 -8.52
C PHE A 232 6.03 -2.82 -8.80
N THR A 233 5.89 -1.52 -8.58
CA THR A 233 7.03 -0.60 -8.50
C THR A 233 6.98 0.05 -7.13
N PHE A 234 8.01 -0.20 -6.33
CA PHE A 234 8.09 0.37 -4.99
C PHE A 234 8.37 1.88 -5.06
N VAL A 235 7.53 2.66 -4.40
CA VAL A 235 7.79 4.07 -4.11
C VAL A 235 7.60 4.29 -2.61
N PRO A 236 8.62 4.74 -1.88
CA PRO A 236 8.50 4.95 -0.44
C PRO A 236 7.50 6.07 -0.15
N MET A 237 6.55 5.81 0.74
CA MET A 237 5.53 6.77 1.15
C MET A 237 5.35 6.76 2.67
N GLY A 238 5.19 7.96 3.24
CA GLY A 238 4.81 8.14 4.65
C GLY A 238 3.30 8.33 4.80
N VAL A 239 2.82 8.27 6.04
CA VAL A 239 1.45 8.59 6.42
C VAL A 239 1.47 9.75 7.43
N ALA A 240 0.44 10.59 7.42
CA ALA A 240 0.34 11.68 8.37
C ALA A 240 0.20 11.15 9.82
N GLY A 241 0.80 11.86 10.77
CA GLY A 241 0.72 11.54 12.20
C GLY A 241 1.61 10.38 12.68
N ALA A 242 2.28 9.66 11.78
CA ALA A 242 3.16 8.55 12.13
C ALA A 242 4.50 8.59 11.38
N ASP A 243 5.59 8.35 12.13
CA ASP A 243 6.88 8.05 11.53
C ASP A 243 7.00 6.55 11.30
N LEU A 244 6.74 6.14 10.07
CA LEU A 244 6.98 4.78 9.58
C LEU A 244 8.47 4.49 9.38
N GLY A 245 9.37 5.03 10.19
CA GLY A 245 10.75 4.57 10.36
C GLY A 245 11.04 4.21 11.82
N THR A 246 10.27 4.77 12.76
CA THR A 246 10.43 4.57 14.21
C THR A 246 9.19 3.98 14.89
N GLY A 247 8.03 3.99 14.22
CA GLY A 247 6.75 3.53 14.76
C GLY A 247 6.19 4.45 15.87
N LEU A 248 6.71 5.67 15.97
CA LEU A 248 6.29 6.66 16.96
C LEU A 248 5.30 7.65 16.36
N SER A 249 4.35 8.12 17.18
CA SER A 249 3.53 9.27 16.84
C SER A 249 4.43 10.50 16.75
N THR A 250 4.43 11.15 15.58
CA THR A 250 5.12 12.43 15.39
C THR A 250 4.11 13.56 15.46
N SER A 251 4.52 14.74 15.97
CA SER A 251 3.75 15.98 15.77
C SER A 251 3.31 16.12 14.30
N PRO A 252 2.16 16.75 14.03
CA PRO A 252 1.58 16.86 12.68
C PRO A 252 2.66 17.20 11.66
N ILE A 253 2.89 16.29 10.72
CA ILE A 253 3.97 16.43 9.75
C ILE A 253 3.47 17.43 8.71
N PRO A 254 4.10 18.60 8.52
CA PRO A 254 3.62 19.61 7.57
C PRO A 254 3.76 19.16 6.11
N TYR A 255 4.24 17.95 5.84
CA TYR A 255 4.28 17.29 4.54
C TYR A 255 4.65 15.80 4.73
N PRO A 256 4.28 14.89 3.82
CA PRO A 256 4.72 13.51 3.88
C PRO A 256 6.23 13.44 3.75
N LYS A 257 6.90 12.97 4.81
CA LYS A 257 8.33 12.69 4.77
C LYS A 257 8.52 11.25 4.29
N PRO A 258 9.43 10.99 3.35
CA PRO A 258 9.96 9.65 3.17
C PRO A 258 10.41 9.13 4.54
N GLY A 259 10.13 7.86 4.85
CA GLY A 259 10.86 7.20 5.93
C GLY A 259 12.37 7.37 5.70
N ALA A 260 13.18 7.31 6.76
CA ALA A 260 14.63 7.40 6.61
C ALA A 260 15.10 6.48 5.48
N VAL A 261 15.97 6.96 4.59
CA VAL A 261 16.53 6.13 3.52
C VAL A 261 17.38 5.05 4.18
N VAL A 262 16.82 3.84 4.30
CA VAL A 262 17.47 2.72 5.01
C VAL A 262 18.50 2.00 4.13
N SER A 263 18.56 2.32 2.82
CA SER A 263 19.57 1.79 1.91
C SER A 263 19.81 2.70 0.70
N ILE A 264 21.06 3.17 0.55
CA ILE A 264 21.68 3.54 -0.73
C ILE A 264 22.85 2.58 -0.90
N ARG A 265 22.68 1.55 -1.73
CA ARG A 265 23.77 0.78 -2.35
C ARG A 265 23.35 0.65 -3.80
N ASP A 266 23.85 1.46 -4.73
CA ASP A 266 25.25 1.55 -5.13
C ASP A 266 25.70 2.98 -5.45
N LEU A 267 26.84 3.38 -4.88
CA LEU A 267 27.85 4.17 -5.59
C LEU A 267 29.22 3.73 -5.10
N SER A 268 29.76 2.68 -5.71
CA SER A 268 31.20 2.53 -5.86
C SER A 268 31.52 1.69 -7.09
N GLY A 269 31.82 2.38 -8.19
CA GLY A 269 32.59 1.85 -9.31
C GLY A 269 33.63 2.91 -9.69
N PRO A 270 34.90 2.53 -9.89
CA PRO A 270 36.09 3.40 -9.88
C PRO A 270 36.13 4.49 -10.95
#